data_AF-A0A1H8TIV3-F1
#
_entry.id   AF-A0A1H8TIV3-F1
#
_cell.length_a   1.000
_cell.length_b   1.000
_cell.length_c   1.000
_cell.angle_alpha   90.00
_cell.angle_beta   90.00
_cell.angle_gamma   90.00
#
_symmetry.space_group_name_H-M   'P 1'
#
loop_
_entity.id
_entity.type
_entity.pdbx_description
1 polymer ?
#
loop_
_entity_poly.entity_id
_entity_poly.type
_entity_poly.pdbx_seq_one_letter_code
_entity_poly.pdbx_strand_id
1 'polypeptide(L)'
;MAPTKLPRQTPRTEDDASEAETAKDGTGSLEEQSTSTSTIDTLVEEMVQSHVADLREEIEALERQIEEVDDFARISLNERKVKQNETSLSEFSDSLTAFAETAFHNLNVLENRLDTQALLLAAIVESLDDVDLEEVRRYQHGNRVLSSTPEERLAGAIDTAADTESIESIEGIGPTYAERLAAAGIDSATALADADPKEVASIAEVSPEQATEWTDRAR
;
A
#
# COMPACT_ATOMS: atom_id res chain seq x y z
N MET A 1 -4.45 -9.01 35.03
CA MET A 1 -4.02 -10.14 34.18
C MET A 1 -3.28 -9.55 33.00
N ALA A 2 -1.98 -9.80 32.91
CA ALA A 2 -1.07 -9.26 31.90
C ALA A 2 -0.69 -10.38 30.91
N PRO A 3 -0.54 -10.11 29.60
CA PRO A 3 -0.16 -11.12 28.63
C PRO A 3 1.36 -11.37 28.65
N THR A 4 1.71 -12.64 28.84
CA THR A 4 3.07 -13.19 28.79
C THR A 4 3.67 -13.01 27.39
N LYS A 5 4.76 -12.25 27.29
CA LYS A 5 5.59 -12.12 26.09
C LYS A 5 6.49 -13.36 25.95
N LEU A 6 6.32 -14.15 24.89
CA LEU A 6 7.32 -15.14 24.47
C LEU A 6 8.41 -14.45 23.65
N PRO A 7 9.71 -14.71 23.89
CA PRO A 7 10.79 -14.16 23.08
C PRO A 7 10.91 -14.94 21.76
N ARG A 8 11.01 -14.21 20.64
CA ARG A 8 11.41 -14.75 19.33
C ARG A 8 12.93 -14.90 19.34
N GLN A 9 13.44 -16.10 19.05
CA GLN A 9 14.85 -16.31 18.73
C GLN A 9 15.02 -16.25 17.21
N THR A 10 15.86 -15.33 16.75
CA THR A 10 16.42 -15.28 15.39
C THR A 10 17.65 -16.19 15.31
N PRO A 11 17.94 -16.84 14.16
CA PRO A 11 19.21 -17.52 13.96
C PRO A 11 20.33 -16.49 13.83
N ARG A 12 21.39 -16.65 14.63
CA ARG A 12 22.61 -15.86 14.59
C ARG A 12 23.55 -16.48 13.56
N THR A 13 23.75 -15.80 12.45
CA THR A 13 24.87 -16.04 11.54
C THR A 13 26.09 -15.35 12.15
N GLU A 14 27.04 -16.12 12.64
CA GLU A 14 28.42 -15.67 12.82
C GLU A 14 29.31 -16.69 12.11
N ASP A 15 29.79 -16.24 10.96
CA ASP A 15 30.89 -16.82 10.23
C ASP A 15 32.17 -16.10 10.70
N ASP A 16 33.26 -16.84 10.64
CA ASP A 16 34.65 -16.39 10.58
C ASP A 16 35.35 -15.89 11.86
N ALA A 17 36.23 -16.73 12.41
CA ALA A 17 37.58 -16.32 12.81
C ALA A 17 38.48 -17.50 13.23
N SER A 18 39.68 -17.50 12.63
CA SER A 18 40.98 -17.74 13.29
C SER A 18 41.31 -19.20 13.63
N GLU A 19 42.10 -19.88 12.81
CA GLU A 19 43.59 -19.86 12.73
C GLU A 19 44.21 -21.02 13.49
N ALA A 20 45.25 -21.55 12.85
CA ALA A 20 46.01 -22.70 13.27
C ALA A 20 46.91 -22.38 14.47
N GLU A 21 46.91 -23.26 15.47
CA GLU A 21 48.06 -23.46 16.34
C GLU A 21 48.40 -24.95 16.44
N THR A 22 49.51 -25.31 15.79
CA THR A 22 50.27 -26.53 16.03
C THR A 22 51.24 -26.29 17.19
N ALA A 23 51.04 -26.97 18.33
CA ALA A 23 52.12 -27.15 19.31
C ALA A 23 51.91 -28.36 20.25
N LYS A 24 52.83 -29.32 20.07
CA LYS A 24 53.51 -30.14 21.10
C LYS A 24 52.78 -31.26 21.86
N ASP A 25 53.21 -32.47 21.49
CA ASP A 25 53.94 -33.44 22.33
C ASP A 25 53.37 -33.76 23.73
N GLY A 26 52.84 -34.97 23.84
CA GLY A 26 52.41 -35.60 25.09
C GLY A 26 52.30 -37.10 24.87
N THR A 27 53.45 -37.78 24.96
CA THR A 27 53.52 -39.24 25.06
C THR A 27 52.85 -39.69 26.36
N GLY A 28 51.79 -40.48 26.23
CA GLY A 28 51.09 -41.12 27.34
C GLY A 28 50.53 -42.46 26.90
N SER A 29 51.33 -43.51 27.06
CA SER A 29 50.86 -44.90 27.00
C SER A 29 49.80 -45.14 28.06
N LEU A 30 48.60 -45.53 27.64
CA LEU A 30 47.73 -46.45 28.38
C LEU A 30 46.98 -47.31 27.34
N GLU A 31 47.53 -48.48 27.04
CA GLU A 31 46.74 -49.60 26.56
C GLU A 31 45.83 -50.09 27.70
N GLU A 32 44.71 -50.71 27.30
CA GLU A 32 43.77 -51.49 28.11
C GLU A 32 42.64 -50.75 28.83
N GLN A 33 41.57 -50.47 28.09
CA GLN A 33 40.27 -51.17 28.25
C GLN A 33 39.21 -50.55 27.32
N SER A 34 38.82 -51.24 26.23
CA SER A 34 37.53 -51.06 25.52
C SER A 34 37.32 -52.10 24.40
N THR A 35 37.54 -53.39 24.67
CA THR A 35 37.07 -54.44 23.75
C THR A 35 35.61 -54.84 24.00
N SER A 36 35.00 -54.33 25.08
CA SER A 36 33.56 -54.48 25.40
C SER A 36 32.73 -53.26 25.02
N THR A 37 33.37 -52.09 24.86
CA THR A 37 32.72 -50.82 24.51
C THR A 37 32.42 -50.75 23.02
N SER A 38 33.27 -51.30 22.15
CA SER A 38 33.07 -51.30 20.69
C SER A 38 31.78 -51.99 20.26
N THR A 39 31.32 -53.04 20.95
CA THR A 39 30.07 -53.72 20.60
C THR A 39 28.84 -52.91 21.01
N ILE A 40 28.90 -52.24 22.16
CA ILE A 40 27.82 -51.35 22.63
C ILE A 40 27.81 -50.06 21.80
N ASP A 41 28.96 -49.46 21.52
CA ASP A 41 29.08 -48.29 20.64
C ASP A 41 28.61 -48.60 19.22
N THR A 42 28.98 -49.75 18.65
CA THR A 42 28.48 -50.16 17.33
C THR A 42 26.96 -50.34 17.34
N LEU A 43 26.40 -50.93 18.40
CA LEU A 43 24.96 -51.12 18.53
C LEU A 43 24.22 -49.79 18.74
N VAL A 44 24.81 -48.87 19.51
CA VAL A 44 24.27 -47.52 19.72
C VAL A 44 24.32 -46.72 18.42
N GLU A 45 25.43 -46.77 17.68
CA GLU A 45 25.59 -46.14 16.38
C GLU A 45 24.58 -46.68 15.36
N GLU A 46 24.39 -48.00 15.30
CA GLU A 46 23.39 -48.64 14.44
C GLU A 46 21.96 -48.21 14.83
N MET A 47 21.64 -48.18 16.13
CA MET A 47 20.34 -47.75 16.63
C MET A 47 20.09 -46.27 16.35
N VAL A 48 21.09 -45.41 16.51
CA VAL A 48 21.02 -43.99 16.17
C VAL A 48 20.84 -43.80 14.66
N GLN A 49 21.56 -44.54 13.82
CA GLN A 49 21.42 -44.47 12.37
C GLN A 49 20.03 -44.93 11.91
N SER A 50 19.49 -46.01 12.48
CA SER A 50 18.12 -46.46 12.21
C SER A 50 17.12 -45.39 12.61
N HIS A 51 17.23 -44.83 13.82
CA HIS A 51 16.26 -43.84 14.28
C HIS A 51 16.36 -42.51 13.53
N VAL A 52 17.56 -42.12 13.09
CA VAL A 52 17.76 -40.97 12.21
C VAL A 52 17.18 -41.22 10.82
N ALA A 53 17.24 -42.45 10.31
CA ALA A 53 16.59 -42.82 9.06
C ALA A 53 15.05 -42.75 9.19
N ASP A 54 14.50 -43.31 10.26
CA ASP A 54 13.06 -43.26 10.55
C ASP A 54 12.57 -41.80 10.67
N LEU A 55 13.30 -40.96 11.42
CA LEU A 55 12.96 -39.54 11.58
C LEU A 55 13.06 -38.77 10.25
N ARG A 56 14.00 -39.11 9.36
CA ARG A 56 14.07 -38.49 8.03
C ARG A 56 12.86 -38.87 7.18
N GLU A 57 12.45 -40.13 7.21
CA GLU A 57 11.26 -40.59 6.50
C GLU A 57 9.99 -39.89 7.03
N GLU A 58 9.89 -39.72 8.36
CA GLU A 58 8.78 -39.01 8.99
C GLU A 58 8.78 -37.51 8.63
N ILE A 59 9.95 -36.86 8.59
CA ILE A 59 10.08 -35.47 8.15
C ILE A 59 9.66 -35.33 6.68
N GLU A 60 10.13 -36.21 5.79
CA GLU A 60 9.72 -36.18 4.38
C GLU A 60 8.22 -36.41 4.21
N ALA A 61 7.62 -37.26 5.05
CA ALA A 61 6.17 -37.46 5.05
C ALA A 61 5.42 -36.21 5.53
N LEU A 62 5.90 -35.54 6.57
CA LEU A 62 5.33 -34.29 7.07
C LEU A 62 5.48 -33.14 6.06
N GLU A 63 6.60 -33.05 5.35
CA GLU A 63 6.82 -32.06 4.30
C GLU A 63 5.80 -32.21 3.17
N ARG A 64 5.53 -33.45 2.71
CA ARG A 64 4.46 -33.70 1.72
C ARG A 64 3.09 -33.28 2.22
N GLN A 65 2.77 -33.54 3.50
CA GLN A 65 1.50 -33.12 4.09
C GLN A 65 1.37 -31.59 4.15
N ILE A 66 2.46 -30.88 4.47
CA ILE A 66 2.46 -29.41 4.48
C ILE A 66 2.27 -28.85 3.08
N GLU A 67 2.89 -29.44 2.06
CA GLU A 67 2.72 -29.06 0.65
C GLU A 67 1.26 -29.22 0.21
N GLU A 68 0.62 -30.34 0.53
CA GLU A 68 -0.81 -30.56 0.24
C GLU A 68 -1.71 -29.52 0.92
N VAL A 69 -1.39 -29.12 2.16
CA VAL A 69 -2.15 -28.09 2.89
C VAL A 69 -1.92 -26.70 2.29
N ASP A 70 -0.69 -26.36 1.85
CA ASP A 70 -0.43 -25.08 1.17
C ASP A 70 -1.17 -25.01 -0.17
N ASP A 71 -1.14 -26.09 -0.95
CA ASP A 71 -1.87 -26.18 -2.22
C ASP A 71 -3.38 -26.04 -1.99
N PHE A 72 -3.92 -26.74 -0.98
CA PHE A 72 -5.33 -26.58 -0.61
C PHE A 72 -5.66 -25.14 -0.19
N ALA A 73 -4.79 -24.51 0.61
CA ALA A 73 -4.97 -23.13 1.04
C ALA A 73 -4.93 -22.16 -0.16
N ARG A 74 -3.98 -22.32 -1.07
CA ARG A 74 -3.88 -21.51 -2.30
C ARG A 74 -5.10 -21.68 -3.17
N ILE A 75 -5.51 -22.91 -3.46
CA ILE A 75 -6.66 -23.20 -4.32
C ILE A 75 -7.93 -22.63 -3.70
N SER A 76 -8.19 -22.89 -2.41
CA SER A 76 -9.41 -22.44 -1.74
C SER A 76 -9.47 -20.93 -1.51
N LEU A 77 -8.34 -20.29 -1.17
CA LEU A 77 -8.26 -18.83 -1.05
C LEU A 77 -8.44 -18.16 -2.40
N ASN A 78 -7.84 -18.70 -3.46
CA ASN A 78 -7.98 -18.13 -4.79
C ASN A 78 -9.41 -18.28 -5.29
N GLU A 79 -10.05 -19.44 -5.10
CA GLU A 79 -11.46 -19.64 -5.45
C GLU A 79 -12.39 -18.68 -4.68
N ARG A 80 -12.13 -18.46 -3.37
CA ARG A 80 -12.90 -17.50 -2.57
C ARG A 80 -12.73 -16.07 -3.08
N LYS A 81 -11.49 -15.66 -3.39
CA LYS A 81 -11.18 -14.33 -3.95
C LYS A 81 -11.86 -14.13 -5.30
N VAL A 82 -11.85 -15.15 -6.16
CA VAL A 82 -12.52 -15.09 -7.47
C VAL A 82 -14.03 -14.92 -7.30
N LYS A 83 -14.68 -15.70 -6.44
CA LYS A 83 -16.13 -15.55 -6.15
C LYS A 83 -16.47 -14.20 -5.54
N GLN A 84 -15.64 -13.71 -4.62
CA GLN A 84 -15.81 -12.39 -4.03
C GLN A 84 -15.70 -11.30 -5.10
N ASN A 85 -14.68 -11.36 -5.96
CA ASN A 85 -14.51 -10.40 -7.05
C ASN A 85 -15.67 -10.45 -8.04
N GLU A 86 -16.17 -11.63 -8.38
CA GLU A 86 -17.34 -11.80 -9.25
C GLU A 86 -18.59 -11.13 -8.65
N THR A 87 -18.82 -11.34 -7.34
CA THR A 87 -19.91 -10.68 -6.61
C THR A 87 -19.72 -9.17 -6.61
N SER A 88 -18.53 -8.68 -6.26
CA SER A 88 -18.21 -7.25 -6.25
C SER A 88 -18.36 -6.61 -7.64
N LEU A 89 -17.97 -7.31 -8.71
CA LEU A 89 -18.15 -6.81 -10.08
C LEU A 89 -19.64 -6.71 -10.45
N SER A 90 -20.45 -7.68 -10.03
CA SER A 90 -21.90 -7.65 -10.25
C SER A 90 -22.54 -6.47 -9.52
N GLU A 91 -22.25 -6.30 -8.23
CA GLU A 91 -22.77 -5.19 -7.42
C GLU A 91 -22.33 -3.83 -7.97
N PHE A 92 -21.05 -3.72 -8.37
CA PHE A 92 -20.53 -2.50 -8.99
C PHE A 92 -21.22 -2.21 -10.34
N SER A 93 -21.45 -3.22 -11.17
CA SER A 93 -22.18 -3.06 -12.45
C SER A 93 -23.62 -2.59 -12.23
N ASP A 94 -24.31 -3.14 -11.23
CA ASP A 94 -25.66 -2.70 -10.86
C ASP A 94 -25.65 -1.25 -10.38
N SER A 95 -24.67 -0.88 -9.55
CA SER A 95 -24.47 0.50 -9.10
C SER A 95 -24.16 1.45 -10.26
N LEU A 96 -23.30 1.05 -11.20
CA LEU A 96 -22.95 1.86 -12.37
C LEU A 96 -24.17 2.07 -13.28
N THR A 97 -25.00 1.05 -13.43
CA THR A 97 -26.25 1.14 -14.19
C THR A 97 -27.25 2.08 -13.52
N ALA A 98 -27.45 1.94 -12.21
CA ALA A 98 -28.33 2.84 -11.45
C ALA A 98 -27.82 4.29 -11.46
N PHE A 99 -26.52 4.49 -11.34
CA PHE A 99 -25.89 5.80 -11.48
C PHE A 99 -26.12 6.38 -12.87
N ALA A 100 -25.91 5.60 -13.93
CA ALA A 100 -26.12 6.04 -15.30
C ALA A 100 -27.57 6.46 -15.54
N GLU A 101 -28.55 5.65 -15.10
CA GLU A 101 -29.97 5.99 -15.21
C GLU A 101 -30.30 7.30 -14.47
N THR A 102 -29.76 7.47 -13.27
CA THR A 102 -29.91 8.69 -12.48
C THR A 102 -29.29 9.90 -13.18
N ALA A 103 -28.10 9.74 -13.77
CA ALA A 103 -27.40 10.80 -14.50
C ALA A 103 -28.19 11.22 -15.75
N PHE A 104 -28.71 10.27 -16.52
CA PHE A 104 -29.55 10.56 -17.69
C PHE A 104 -30.85 11.24 -17.30
N HIS A 105 -31.50 10.80 -16.21
CA HIS A 105 -32.68 11.45 -15.69
C HIS A 105 -32.42 12.92 -15.32
N ASN A 106 -31.34 13.16 -14.56
CA ASN A 106 -30.96 14.52 -14.15
C ASN A 106 -30.62 15.41 -15.35
N LEU A 107 -29.96 14.86 -16.37
CA LEU A 107 -29.65 15.59 -17.60
C LEU A 107 -30.92 16.02 -18.32
N ASN A 108 -31.88 15.10 -18.51
CA ASN A 108 -33.16 15.41 -19.15
C ASN A 108 -33.97 16.44 -18.35
N VAL A 109 -33.95 16.37 -17.02
CA VAL A 109 -34.60 17.38 -16.16
C VAL A 109 -33.94 18.74 -16.33
N LEU A 110 -32.60 18.78 -16.38
CA LEU A 110 -31.85 20.02 -16.57
C LEU A 110 -32.13 20.62 -17.95
N GLU A 111 -32.14 19.80 -19.01
CA GLU A 111 -32.44 20.22 -20.39
C GLU A 111 -33.83 20.84 -20.47
N ASN A 112 -34.87 20.16 -19.98
CA ASN A 112 -36.23 20.69 -19.95
C ASN A 112 -36.32 22.02 -19.18
N ARG A 113 -35.57 22.14 -18.07
CA ARG A 113 -35.51 23.39 -17.29
C ARG A 113 -34.82 24.50 -18.08
N LEU A 114 -33.71 24.19 -18.77
CA LEU A 114 -32.98 25.14 -19.60
C LEU A 114 -33.83 25.61 -20.77
N ASP A 115 -34.57 24.73 -21.45
CA ASP A 115 -35.49 25.10 -22.53
C ASP A 115 -36.58 26.03 -22.04
N THR A 116 -37.19 25.69 -20.89
CA THR A 116 -38.22 26.55 -20.28
C THR A 116 -37.64 27.92 -19.91
N GLN A 117 -36.44 27.96 -19.33
CA GLN A 117 -35.76 29.21 -18.98
C GLN A 117 -35.36 30.01 -20.22
N ALA A 118 -34.92 29.35 -21.30
CA ALA A 118 -34.57 30.01 -22.55
C ALA A 118 -35.79 30.65 -23.19
N LEU A 119 -36.95 29.98 -23.18
CA LEU A 119 -38.22 30.55 -23.65
C LEU A 119 -38.67 31.74 -22.78
N LEU A 120 -38.55 31.64 -21.45
CA LEU A 120 -38.84 32.75 -20.55
C LEU A 120 -37.91 33.94 -20.79
N LEU A 121 -36.61 33.70 -20.95
CA LEU A 121 -35.64 34.75 -21.24
C LEU A 121 -35.89 35.38 -22.61
N ALA A 122 -36.24 34.58 -23.63
CA ALA A 122 -36.62 35.10 -24.93
C ALA A 122 -37.85 36.00 -24.84
N ALA A 123 -38.89 35.58 -24.11
CA ALA A 123 -40.08 36.39 -23.87
C ALA A 123 -39.77 37.67 -23.07
N ILE A 124 -38.86 37.59 -22.09
CA ILE A 124 -38.41 38.75 -21.32
C ILE A 124 -37.64 39.72 -22.22
N VAL A 125 -36.70 39.23 -23.04
CA VAL A 125 -35.95 40.08 -23.99
C VAL A 125 -36.87 40.72 -25.01
N GLU A 126 -37.85 39.98 -25.54
CA GLU A 126 -38.86 40.53 -26.45
C GLU A 126 -39.76 41.58 -25.77
N SER A 127 -39.98 41.47 -24.46
CA SER A 127 -40.69 42.51 -23.68
C SER A 127 -39.82 43.73 -23.33
N LEU A 128 -38.50 43.60 -23.44
CA LEU A 128 -37.50 44.58 -23.03
C LEU A 128 -36.81 45.14 -24.29
N ASP A 129 -37.52 45.97 -25.05
CA ASP A 129 -37.03 46.54 -26.32
C ASP A 129 -35.75 47.41 -26.19
N ASP A 130 -35.31 47.80 -24.97
CA ASP A 130 -34.21 48.77 -24.79
C ASP A 130 -33.48 48.64 -23.44
N VAL A 131 -32.93 47.45 -23.12
CA VAL A 131 -32.13 47.23 -21.90
C VAL A 131 -30.65 47.10 -22.24
N ASP A 132 -29.82 47.94 -21.59
CA ASP A 132 -28.37 47.87 -21.68
C ASP A 132 -27.83 46.68 -20.87
N LEU A 133 -27.31 45.69 -21.59
CA LEU A 133 -26.74 44.46 -21.03
C LEU A 133 -25.22 44.53 -20.84
N GLU A 134 -24.58 45.70 -20.99
CA GLU A 134 -23.13 45.86 -20.77
C GLU A 134 -22.67 45.36 -19.41
N GLU A 135 -23.40 45.70 -18.35
CA GLU A 135 -23.02 45.34 -16.98
C GLU A 135 -23.12 43.83 -16.73
N VAL A 136 -24.14 43.19 -17.30
CA VAL A 136 -24.31 41.72 -17.25
C VAL A 136 -23.21 41.02 -18.04
N ARG A 137 -22.84 41.53 -19.23
CA ARG A 137 -21.72 40.99 -20.04
C ARG A 137 -20.39 41.11 -19.30
N ARG A 138 -20.15 42.22 -18.59
CA ARG A 138 -18.95 42.43 -17.76
C ARG A 138 -18.88 41.41 -16.61
N TYR A 139 -20.00 41.18 -15.93
CA TYR A 139 -20.08 40.19 -14.84
C TYR A 139 -19.90 38.75 -15.34
N GLN A 140 -20.48 38.41 -16.48
CA GLN A 140 -20.30 37.09 -17.11
C GLN A 140 -18.86 36.84 -17.56
N HIS A 141 -18.11 37.87 -17.93
CA HIS A 141 -16.71 37.72 -18.31
C HIS A 141 -15.82 37.38 -17.10
N GLY A 142 -16.10 37.95 -15.93
CA GLY A 142 -15.37 37.70 -14.69
C GLY A 142 -15.66 36.35 -14.02
N ASN A 143 -16.83 35.75 -14.29
CA ASN A 143 -17.28 34.51 -13.62
C ASN A 143 -17.48 33.34 -14.61
N ARG A 144 -16.79 33.37 -15.75
CA ARG A 144 -17.00 32.39 -16.83
C ARG A 144 -16.30 31.07 -16.54
N VAL A 145 -17.03 30.13 -15.97
CA VAL A 145 -16.66 28.70 -15.96
C VAL A 145 -16.61 28.12 -17.39
N LEU A 146 -17.23 28.77 -18.38
CA LEU A 146 -17.33 28.33 -19.77
C LEU A 146 -16.17 28.74 -20.71
N SER A 147 -15.17 29.51 -20.26
CA SER A 147 -14.01 29.85 -21.10
C SER A 147 -12.97 28.74 -21.13
N SER A 148 -13.00 27.88 -20.11
CA SER A 148 -12.17 26.69 -20.01
C SER A 148 -12.88 25.53 -20.69
N THR A 149 -12.13 24.75 -21.47
CA THR A 149 -12.64 23.49 -22.00
C THR A 149 -13.04 22.55 -20.87
N PRO A 150 -13.95 21.58 -21.09
CA PRO A 150 -14.26 20.56 -20.10
C PRO A 150 -13.01 19.85 -19.55
N GLU A 151 -11.99 19.64 -20.39
CA GLU A 151 -10.70 19.05 -20.01
C GLU A 151 -9.92 19.96 -19.04
N GLU A 152 -9.83 21.25 -19.32
CA GLU A 152 -9.17 22.22 -18.43
C GLU A 152 -9.89 22.36 -17.07
N ARG A 153 -11.22 22.25 -17.07
CA ARG A 153 -12.01 22.23 -15.83
C ARG A 153 -11.80 20.96 -15.03
N LEU A 154 -11.73 19.82 -15.71
CA LEU A 154 -11.44 18.55 -15.06
C LEU A 154 -10.02 18.54 -14.48
N ALA A 155 -9.04 19.03 -15.24
CA ALA A 155 -7.67 19.18 -14.78
C ALA A 155 -7.59 20.08 -13.55
N GLY A 156 -8.23 21.26 -13.57
CA GLY A 156 -8.25 22.16 -12.41
C GLY A 156 -9.00 21.57 -11.20
N ALA A 157 -10.03 20.76 -11.40
CA ALA A 157 -10.73 20.07 -10.31
C ALA A 157 -9.88 18.94 -9.71
N ILE A 158 -9.10 18.23 -10.53
CA ILE A 158 -8.14 17.21 -10.06
C ILE A 158 -7.00 17.88 -9.29
N ASP A 159 -6.48 18.99 -9.80
CA ASP A 159 -5.43 19.79 -9.15
C ASP A 159 -5.91 20.32 -7.79
N THR A 160 -7.12 20.89 -7.75
CA THR A 160 -7.75 21.32 -6.48
C THR A 160 -7.97 20.14 -5.53
N ALA A 161 -8.35 18.96 -6.04
CA ALA A 161 -8.53 17.77 -5.21
C ALA A 161 -7.21 17.27 -4.62
N ALA A 162 -6.13 17.27 -5.42
CA ALA A 162 -4.78 16.94 -4.98
C ALA A 162 -4.26 17.95 -3.94
N ASP A 163 -4.55 19.24 -4.13
CA ASP A 163 -4.23 20.29 -3.16
C ASP A 163 -5.02 20.16 -1.85
N THR A 164 -6.19 19.52 -1.87
CA THR A 164 -6.95 19.21 -0.65
C THR A 164 -6.54 17.89 0.02
N GLU A 165 -5.73 17.05 -0.65
CA GLU A 165 -5.23 15.83 -0.05
C GLU A 165 -4.15 16.16 0.98
N SER A 166 -4.49 15.92 2.25
CA SER A 166 -3.61 16.24 3.37
C SER A 166 -2.34 15.40 3.33
N ILE A 167 -1.21 16.02 3.63
CA ILE A 167 0.11 15.36 3.72
C ILE A 167 0.14 14.17 4.72
N GLU A 168 -0.78 14.12 5.68
CA GLU A 168 -0.94 13.02 6.63
C GLU A 168 -1.46 11.71 5.99
N SER A 169 -2.00 11.75 4.77
CA SER A 169 -2.41 10.52 4.05
C SER A 169 -1.21 9.69 3.57
N ILE A 170 -0.02 10.31 3.51
CA ILE A 170 1.21 9.68 3.04
C ILE A 170 1.79 8.79 4.15
N GLU A 171 1.99 7.52 3.80
CA GLU A 171 2.53 6.52 4.71
C GLU A 171 3.90 6.94 5.27
N GLY A 172 4.00 7.03 6.60
CA GLY A 172 5.21 7.47 7.30
C GLY A 172 5.19 8.92 7.76
N ILE A 173 4.23 9.74 7.29
CA ILE A 173 4.02 11.11 7.77
C ILE A 173 2.95 11.12 8.86
N GLY A 174 3.41 11.17 10.11
CA GLY A 174 2.53 11.38 11.27
C GLY A 174 2.23 12.86 11.52
N PRO A 175 1.28 13.17 12.43
CA PRO A 175 0.83 14.54 12.72
C PRO A 175 1.98 15.48 13.13
N THR A 176 3.01 14.96 13.81
CA THR A 176 4.19 15.74 14.20
C THR A 176 5.01 16.21 13.00
N TYR A 177 5.18 15.37 11.98
CA TYR A 177 5.91 15.76 10.77
C TYR A 177 5.05 16.64 9.88
N ALA A 178 3.75 16.35 9.81
CA ALA A 178 2.77 17.16 9.09
C ALA A 178 2.70 18.60 9.64
N GLU A 179 2.63 18.80 10.95
CA GLU A 179 2.65 20.15 11.55
C GLU A 179 3.92 20.94 11.19
N ARG A 180 5.07 20.27 11.17
CA ARG A 180 6.36 20.90 10.84
C ARG A 180 6.44 21.30 9.37
N LEU A 181 5.95 20.44 8.48
CA LEU A 181 5.90 20.70 7.04
C LEU A 181 4.85 21.78 6.71
N ALA A 182 3.69 21.72 7.35
CA ALA A 182 2.64 22.74 7.22
C ALA A 182 3.12 24.11 7.71
N ALA A 183 3.92 24.18 8.79
CA ALA A 183 4.53 25.42 9.26
C ALA A 183 5.50 26.06 8.25
N ALA A 184 6.04 25.26 7.32
CA ALA A 184 6.87 25.71 6.21
C ALA A 184 6.06 25.93 4.90
N GLY A 185 4.74 25.77 4.93
CA GLY A 185 3.86 25.94 3.77
C GLY A 185 3.68 24.68 2.91
N ILE A 186 4.03 23.51 3.43
CA ILE A 186 3.88 22.21 2.75
C ILE A 186 2.81 21.40 3.51
N ASP A 187 1.53 21.66 3.24
CA ASP A 187 0.39 21.03 3.92
C ASP A 187 -0.43 20.07 3.04
N SER A 188 -0.19 20.09 1.72
CA SER A 188 -0.80 19.18 0.74
C SER A 188 0.17 18.15 0.18
N ALA A 189 -0.37 17.04 -0.32
CA ALA A 189 0.41 16.04 -1.05
C ALA A 189 1.09 16.65 -2.29
N THR A 190 0.40 17.51 -3.04
CA THR A 190 0.98 18.22 -4.20
C THR A 190 2.17 19.09 -3.80
N ALA A 191 2.03 19.90 -2.75
CA ALA A 191 3.10 20.76 -2.27
C ALA A 191 4.34 19.96 -1.84
N LEU A 192 4.14 18.76 -1.28
CA LEU A 192 5.22 17.86 -0.93
C LEU A 192 5.87 17.22 -2.18
N ALA A 193 5.08 16.84 -3.19
CA ALA A 193 5.57 16.24 -4.44
C ALA A 193 6.49 17.19 -5.25
N ASP A 194 6.20 18.50 -5.17
CA ASP A 194 6.94 19.58 -5.82
C ASP A 194 8.12 20.12 -4.98
N ALA A 195 8.18 19.80 -3.69
CA ALA A 195 9.24 20.26 -2.80
C ALA A 195 10.58 19.54 -3.04
N ASP A 196 11.71 20.22 -2.74
CA ASP A 196 13.03 19.59 -2.79
C ASP A 196 13.19 18.61 -1.60
N PRO A 197 13.53 17.33 -1.81
CA PRO A 197 13.71 16.35 -0.74
C PRO A 197 14.71 16.79 0.35
N LYS A 198 15.72 17.59 0.01
CA LYS A 198 16.70 18.11 0.98
C LYS A 198 16.08 19.18 1.88
N GLU A 199 15.20 20.00 1.32
CA GLU A 199 14.48 21.04 2.06
C GLU A 199 13.45 20.39 2.99
N VAL A 200 12.69 19.41 2.48
CA VAL A 200 11.76 18.58 3.27
C VAL A 200 12.49 17.89 4.43
N ALA A 201 13.64 17.27 4.17
CA ALA A 201 14.46 16.62 5.20
C ALA A 201 14.89 17.60 6.31
N SER A 202 15.26 18.82 5.94
CA SER A 202 15.68 19.85 6.89
C SER A 202 14.50 20.37 7.74
N ILE A 203 13.32 20.54 7.13
CA ILE A 203 12.12 21.05 7.82
C ILE A 203 11.56 20.01 8.80
N ALA A 204 11.46 18.76 8.34
CA ALA A 204 10.92 17.65 9.13
C ALA A 204 11.95 17.03 10.08
N GLU A 205 13.23 17.41 10.01
CA GLU A 205 14.36 16.80 10.75
C GLU A 205 14.46 15.28 10.54
N VAL A 206 14.32 14.85 9.29
CA VAL A 206 14.42 13.44 8.90
C VAL A 206 15.64 13.17 8.02
N SER A 207 15.91 11.90 7.73
CA SER A 207 16.98 11.56 6.79
C SER A 207 16.61 11.99 5.37
N PRO A 208 17.59 12.34 4.51
CA PRO A 208 17.32 12.67 3.11
C PRO A 208 16.69 11.51 2.34
N GLU A 209 16.95 10.27 2.75
CA GLU A 209 16.32 9.07 2.19
C GLU A 209 14.82 9.01 2.51
N GLN A 210 14.42 9.30 3.76
CA GLN A 210 13.01 9.34 4.16
C GLN A 210 12.26 10.47 3.46
N ALA A 211 12.87 11.66 3.35
CA ALA A 211 12.25 12.76 2.63
C ALA A 211 12.08 12.45 1.14
N THR A 212 13.04 11.76 0.51
CA THR A 212 12.91 11.32 -0.89
C THR A 212 11.75 10.34 -1.05
N GLU A 213 11.62 9.37 -0.14
CA GLU A 213 10.50 8.43 -0.13
C GLU A 213 9.14 9.12 0.00
N TRP A 214 9.05 10.16 0.84
CA TRP A 214 7.84 10.97 0.99
C TRP A 214 7.50 11.76 -0.27
N THR A 215 8.47 12.43 -0.89
CA THR A 215 8.25 13.17 -2.14
C THR A 215 7.89 12.27 -3.32
N ASP A 216 8.44 11.05 -3.38
CA ASP A 216 8.15 10.09 -4.44
C ASP A 216 6.78 9.43 -4.25
N ARG A 217 6.34 9.23 -3.01
CA ARG A 217 4.99 8.72 -2.70
C ARG A 217 3.89 9.77 -2.89
N ALA A 218 4.26 11.05 -2.87
CA ALA A 218 3.35 12.17 -3.09
C ALA A 218 3.08 12.48 -4.59
N ARG A 219 3.89 11.93 -5.50
CA ARG A 219 3.70 12.05 -6.97
C ARG A 219 2.79 10.96 -7.54
#